data_AF-A0AAW5GAX7-F1
#
_entry.id   AF-A0AAW5GAX7-F1
#
_cell.length_a   1.000
_cell.length_b   1.000
_cell.length_c   1.000
_cell.angle_alpha   90.00
_cell.angle_beta   90.00
_cell.angle_gamma   90.00
#
_symmetry.space_group_name_H-M   'P 1'
#
loop_
_entity.id
_entity.type
_entity.pdbx_description
1 polymer ?
#
loop_
_entity_poly.entity_id
_entity_poly.type
_entity_poly.pdbx_seq_one_letter_code
_entity_poly.pdbx_strand_id
1 'polypeptide(L)'
;MLAWQRFSEWRLAQKMWNATPTQLPVDRQRLLQQQLARQLLLEQAVVEAAQKSATAMTPELVQAVTHELEPDLRQSGLSAADRTAVIQHHVLMAGQLASISEQVPLPTSAEVERWYQRHAARFCRPEQRLTRHILLTTGNDDAEAVNRQLLVLRRQLQSDTAAFATLAECHSQCPTALEGGLLGWVSRGLLFAPLEQVLFTLHEGELSAPVATDIGWHLLLCEAIRPEMPMVQEDALAKAYDHLLLQRQKEQQRQWLAQLVVNRE
;
A
#
# COMPACT_ATOMS: atom_id res chain seq x y z
N MET A 1 6.26 -17.77 29.54
CA MET A 1 5.94 -16.67 28.61
C MET A 1 4.42 -16.55 28.53
N LEU A 2 3.86 -15.36 28.70
CA LEU A 2 2.42 -15.12 28.59
C LEU A 2 1.93 -15.39 27.15
N ALA A 3 0.63 -15.60 26.96
CA ALA A 3 0.03 -15.85 25.65
C ALA A 3 0.42 -14.80 24.60
N TRP A 4 0.31 -13.51 24.96
CA TRP A 4 0.67 -12.40 24.09
C TRP A 4 2.16 -12.36 23.75
N GLN A 5 3.05 -12.73 24.68
CA GLN A 5 4.49 -12.76 24.44
C GLN A 5 4.87 -13.84 23.41
N ARG A 6 4.27 -15.05 23.54
CA ARG A 6 4.43 -16.13 22.56
C ARG A 6 3.90 -15.73 21.17
N PHE A 7 2.79 -15.01 21.16
CA PHE A 7 2.22 -14.47 19.92
C PHE A 7 3.15 -13.42 19.29
N SER A 8 3.68 -12.47 20.06
CA SER A 8 4.61 -11.45 19.57
C SER A 8 5.91 -12.07 19.05
N GLU A 9 6.44 -13.12 19.70
CA GLU A 9 7.58 -13.90 19.22
C GLU A 9 7.28 -14.57 17.87
N TRP A 10 6.14 -15.25 17.76
CA TRP A 10 5.71 -15.90 16.53
C TRP A 10 5.53 -14.89 15.39
N ARG A 11 4.84 -13.76 15.65
CA ARG A 11 4.56 -12.71 14.66
C ARG A 11 5.84 -12.04 14.17
N LEU A 12 6.80 -11.82 15.06
CA LEU A 12 8.10 -11.25 14.72
C LEU A 12 8.93 -12.21 13.85
N ALA A 13 8.95 -13.51 14.18
CA ALA A 13 9.62 -14.52 13.36
C ALA A 13 9.00 -14.64 11.95
N GLN A 14 7.67 -14.62 11.85
CA GLN A 14 6.95 -14.62 10.57
C GLN A 14 7.27 -13.37 9.75
N LYS A 15 7.27 -12.19 10.37
CA LYS A 15 7.60 -10.93 9.69
C LYS A 15 9.03 -10.89 9.15
N MET A 16 9.98 -11.43 9.90
CA MET A 16 11.40 -11.37 9.53
C MET A 16 11.82 -12.47 8.55
N TRP A 17 11.23 -13.67 8.64
CA TRP A 17 11.70 -14.84 7.91
C TRP A 17 10.61 -15.76 7.36
N ASN A 18 9.32 -15.40 7.48
CA ASN A 18 8.20 -16.27 7.12
C ASN A 18 8.35 -17.69 7.71
N ALA A 19 8.79 -17.76 8.96
CA ALA A 19 9.10 -19.00 9.66
C ALA A 19 8.58 -18.97 11.11
N THR A 20 8.44 -20.16 11.69
CA THR A 20 8.11 -20.29 13.12
C THR A 20 9.37 -20.17 13.99
N PRO A 21 9.27 -19.64 15.22
CA PRO A 21 10.44 -19.43 16.09
C PRO A 21 11.29 -20.69 16.32
N THR A 22 10.66 -21.86 16.44
CA THR A 22 11.32 -23.15 16.71
C THR A 22 12.11 -23.69 15.53
N GLN A 23 11.84 -23.21 14.31
CA GLN A 23 12.50 -23.67 13.08
C GLN A 23 13.71 -22.81 12.70
N LEU A 24 13.98 -21.72 13.43
CA LEU A 24 15.06 -20.79 13.11
C LEU A 24 16.43 -21.35 13.53
N PRO A 25 17.48 -21.17 12.70
CA PRO A 25 18.87 -21.38 13.10
C PRO A 25 19.28 -20.52 14.31
N VAL A 26 20.27 -20.96 15.06
CA VAL A 26 20.73 -20.33 16.32
C VAL A 26 21.03 -18.83 16.18
N ASP A 27 21.68 -18.41 15.09
CA ASP A 27 22.01 -17.00 14.88
C ASP A 27 20.75 -16.13 14.70
N ARG A 28 19.74 -16.65 13.99
CA ARG A 28 18.44 -15.96 13.82
C ARG A 28 17.64 -15.97 15.11
N GLN A 29 17.70 -17.05 15.90
CA GLN A 29 17.09 -17.10 17.23
C GLN A 29 17.68 -16.01 18.14
N ARG A 30 19.00 -15.80 18.14
CA ARG A 30 19.62 -14.74 18.94
C ARG A 30 19.12 -13.35 18.53
N LEU A 31 19.06 -13.07 17.23
CA LEU A 31 18.53 -11.79 16.74
C LEU A 31 17.04 -11.61 17.06
N LEU A 32 16.24 -12.68 16.92
CA LEU A 32 14.83 -12.68 17.30
C LEU A 32 14.66 -12.31 18.77
N GLN A 33 15.41 -12.94 19.68
CA GLN A 33 15.31 -12.67 21.11
C GLN A 33 15.71 -11.23 21.46
N GLN A 34 16.75 -10.68 20.81
CA GLN A 34 17.14 -9.28 21.02
C GLN A 34 16.04 -8.29 20.62
N GLN A 35 15.42 -8.50 19.45
CA GLN A 35 14.32 -7.64 18.98
C GLN A 35 13.04 -7.84 19.79
N LEU A 36 12.72 -9.10 20.12
CA LEU A 36 11.58 -9.46 20.95
C LEU A 36 11.69 -8.80 22.33
N ALA A 37 12.84 -8.86 22.99
CA ALA A 37 13.02 -8.24 24.31
C ALA A 37 12.67 -6.74 24.31
N ARG A 38 13.12 -6.00 23.29
CA ARG A 38 12.77 -4.58 23.12
C ARG A 38 11.28 -4.38 22.86
N GLN A 39 10.68 -5.20 22.01
CA GLN A 39 9.25 -5.14 21.69
C GLN A 39 8.40 -5.44 22.92
N LEU A 40 8.67 -6.52 23.65
CA LEU A 40 7.92 -6.91 24.85
C LEU A 40 7.99 -5.85 25.94
N LEU A 41 9.15 -5.21 26.13
CA LEU A 41 9.30 -4.11 27.09
C LEU A 41 8.37 -2.96 26.75
N LEU A 42 8.33 -2.56 25.47
CA LEU A 42 7.47 -1.47 25.01
C LEU A 42 5.98 -1.83 25.12
N GLU A 43 5.58 -3.01 24.62
CA GLU A 43 4.19 -3.47 24.68
C GLU A 43 3.68 -3.57 26.13
N GLN A 44 4.49 -4.13 27.02
CA GLN A 44 4.18 -4.21 28.44
C GLN A 44 4.03 -2.81 29.07
N ALA A 45 4.91 -1.86 28.72
CA ALA A 45 4.82 -0.49 29.22
C ALA A 45 3.54 0.23 28.77
N VAL A 46 3.14 0.01 27.51
CA VAL A 46 1.88 0.56 26.96
C VAL A 46 0.68 -0.04 27.69
N VAL A 47 0.65 -1.35 27.92
CA VAL A 47 -0.47 -2.01 28.63
C VAL A 47 -0.56 -1.59 30.09
N GLU A 48 0.57 -1.46 30.79
CA GLU A 48 0.58 -0.92 32.15
C GLU A 48 0.06 0.52 32.20
N ALA A 49 0.43 1.35 31.23
CA ALA A 49 -0.11 2.70 31.13
C ALA A 49 -1.63 2.66 30.90
N ALA A 50 -2.11 1.80 30.01
CA ALA A 50 -3.53 1.59 29.74
C ALA A 50 -4.31 1.17 31.00
N GLN A 51 -3.72 0.27 31.80
CA GLN A 51 -4.31 -0.18 33.06
C GLN A 51 -4.35 0.95 34.09
N LYS A 52 -3.27 1.74 34.21
CA LYS A 52 -3.20 2.90 35.12
C LYS A 52 -4.21 3.99 34.77
N SER A 53 -4.46 4.23 33.48
CA SER A 53 -5.47 5.18 33.01
C SER A 53 -6.88 4.61 32.93
N ALA A 54 -7.09 3.35 33.33
CA ALA A 54 -8.37 2.64 33.23
C ALA A 54 -8.98 2.69 31.82
N THR A 55 -8.14 2.52 30.80
CA THR A 55 -8.53 2.57 29.38
C THR A 55 -9.62 1.53 29.09
N ALA A 56 -10.75 2.00 28.54
CA ALA A 56 -11.91 1.16 28.30
C ALA A 56 -11.71 0.21 27.10
N MET A 57 -12.14 -1.04 27.27
CA MET A 57 -12.18 -2.04 26.20
C MET A 57 -13.56 -2.04 25.54
N THR A 58 -13.85 -1.01 24.74
CA THR A 58 -15.15 -0.88 24.06
C THR A 58 -15.41 -2.05 23.10
N PRO A 59 -16.66 -2.52 22.94
CA PRO A 59 -16.99 -3.62 22.04
C PRO A 59 -16.49 -3.43 20.60
N GLU A 60 -16.55 -2.20 20.09
CA GLU A 60 -16.12 -1.83 18.74
C GLU A 60 -14.62 -2.05 18.56
N LEU A 61 -13.83 -1.62 19.55
CA LEU A 61 -12.38 -1.80 19.55
C LEU A 61 -12.00 -3.29 19.69
N VAL A 62 -12.71 -4.05 20.53
CA VAL A 62 -12.52 -5.50 20.64
C VAL A 62 -12.79 -6.18 19.30
N GLN A 63 -13.87 -5.82 18.62
CA GLN A 63 -14.20 -6.36 17.31
C GLN A 63 -13.15 -6.00 16.26
N ALA A 64 -12.70 -4.75 16.20
CA ALA A 64 -11.70 -4.29 15.26
C ALA A 64 -10.35 -5.02 15.43
N VAL A 65 -9.85 -5.11 16.67
CA VAL A 65 -8.60 -5.81 16.98
C VAL A 65 -8.73 -7.31 16.73
N THR A 66 -9.87 -7.91 17.05
CA THR A 66 -10.13 -9.33 16.75
C THR A 66 -10.04 -9.58 15.25
N HIS A 67 -10.69 -8.75 14.44
CA HIS A 67 -10.68 -8.88 12.98
C HIS A 67 -9.28 -8.72 12.39
N GLU A 68 -8.50 -7.75 12.88
CA GLU A 68 -7.11 -7.52 12.44
C GLU A 68 -6.21 -8.73 12.74
N LEU A 69 -6.33 -9.31 13.94
CA LEU A 69 -5.43 -10.38 14.40
C LEU A 69 -5.87 -11.79 13.98
N GLU A 70 -7.13 -11.99 13.58
CA GLU A 70 -7.68 -13.29 13.21
C GLU A 70 -6.80 -14.12 12.24
N PRO A 71 -6.25 -13.57 11.12
CA PRO A 71 -5.39 -14.35 10.23
C PRO A 71 -4.13 -14.88 10.92
N ASP A 72 -3.47 -14.05 11.72
CA ASP A 72 -2.25 -14.39 12.47
C ASP A 72 -2.56 -15.37 13.62
N LEU A 73 -3.66 -15.14 14.36
CA LEU A 73 -4.08 -16.00 15.47
C LEU A 73 -4.43 -17.41 15.02
N ARG A 74 -5.02 -17.58 13.83
CA ARG A 74 -5.29 -18.90 13.24
C ARG A 74 -4.01 -19.68 12.96
N GLN A 75 -2.98 -19.01 12.47
CA GLN A 75 -1.72 -19.65 12.08
C GLN A 75 -0.75 -19.86 13.25
N SER A 76 -0.89 -19.09 14.33
CA SER A 76 0.00 -19.18 15.49
C SER A 76 -0.15 -20.46 16.32
N GLY A 77 -1.20 -21.27 16.09
CA GLY A 77 -1.43 -22.52 16.83
C GLY A 77 -1.85 -22.33 18.30
N LEU A 78 -2.18 -21.09 18.72
CA LEU A 78 -2.60 -20.79 20.09
C LEU A 78 -3.98 -21.37 20.42
N SER A 79 -4.16 -21.74 21.68
CA SER A 79 -5.46 -22.19 22.23
C SER A 79 -6.49 -21.06 22.22
N ALA A 80 -7.78 -21.39 22.31
CA ALA A 80 -8.84 -20.36 22.35
C ALA A 80 -8.67 -19.38 23.53
N ALA A 81 -8.30 -19.89 24.71
CA ALA A 81 -8.03 -19.06 25.88
C ALA A 81 -6.83 -18.11 25.66
N ASP A 82 -5.76 -18.62 25.05
CA ASP A 82 -4.58 -17.82 24.72
C ASP A 82 -4.91 -16.73 23.69
N ARG A 83 -5.71 -17.05 22.66
CA ARG A 83 -6.16 -16.06 21.68
C ARG A 83 -6.94 -14.93 22.33
N THR A 84 -7.84 -15.24 23.25
CA THR A 84 -8.57 -14.21 24.02
C THR A 84 -7.61 -13.31 24.79
N ALA A 85 -6.62 -13.89 25.47
CA ALA A 85 -5.62 -13.10 26.21
C ALA A 85 -4.77 -12.20 25.28
N VAL A 86 -4.41 -12.69 24.08
CA VAL A 86 -3.71 -11.90 23.06
C VAL A 86 -4.57 -10.72 22.59
N ILE A 87 -5.83 -10.97 22.27
CA ILE A 87 -6.79 -9.94 21.83
C ILE A 87 -6.94 -8.89 22.92
N GLN A 88 -7.16 -9.29 24.18
CA GLN A 88 -7.30 -8.35 25.30
C GLN A 88 -6.06 -7.45 25.46
N HIS A 89 -4.87 -8.03 25.35
CA HIS A 89 -3.60 -7.28 25.38
C HIS A 89 -3.52 -6.23 24.28
N HIS A 90 -3.84 -6.61 23.03
CA HIS A 90 -3.79 -5.69 21.89
C HIS A 90 -4.90 -4.63 21.95
N VAL A 91 -6.07 -4.95 22.49
CA VAL A 91 -7.15 -3.98 22.72
C VAL A 91 -6.72 -2.91 23.72
N LEU A 92 -6.08 -3.28 24.83
CA LEU A 92 -5.55 -2.30 25.79
C LEU A 92 -4.50 -1.39 25.15
N MET A 93 -3.60 -1.96 24.34
CA MET A 93 -2.62 -1.17 23.61
C MET A 93 -3.27 -0.20 22.61
N ALA A 94 -4.19 -0.70 21.79
CA ALA A 94 -4.86 0.09 20.77
C ALA A 94 -5.67 1.23 21.41
N GLY A 95 -6.41 0.94 22.48
CA GLY A 95 -7.18 1.94 23.22
C GLY A 95 -6.29 2.99 23.86
N GLN A 96 -5.12 2.59 24.39
CA GLN A 96 -4.17 3.55 24.96
C GLN A 96 -3.55 4.45 23.90
N LEU A 97 -3.14 3.88 22.77
CA LEU A 97 -2.60 4.67 21.66
C LEU A 97 -3.66 5.61 21.07
N ALA A 98 -4.93 5.19 21.03
CA ALA A 98 -6.04 6.04 20.61
C ALA A 98 -6.27 7.21 21.58
N SER A 99 -6.28 6.96 22.89
CA SER A 99 -6.47 8.02 23.89
C SER A 99 -5.35 9.05 23.88
N ILE A 100 -4.11 8.65 23.57
CA ILE A 100 -2.99 9.57 23.36
C ILE A 100 -3.19 10.40 22.09
N SER A 101 -3.71 9.81 21.01
CA SER A 101 -4.03 10.54 19.77
C SER A 101 -5.16 11.55 19.96
N GLU A 102 -6.13 11.29 20.82
CA GLU A 102 -7.26 12.21 21.08
C GLU A 102 -6.85 13.47 21.85
N GLN A 103 -5.70 13.44 22.54
CA GLN A 103 -5.19 14.58 23.30
C GLN A 103 -4.56 15.68 22.44
N VAL A 104 -4.34 15.45 21.15
CA VAL A 104 -3.68 16.43 20.29
C VAL A 104 -4.64 17.57 19.94
N PRO A 105 -4.17 18.83 19.94
CA PRO A 105 -5.00 19.95 19.50
C PRO A 105 -5.34 19.81 18.02
N LEU A 106 -6.62 20.04 17.69
CA LEU A 106 -7.09 20.02 16.30
C LEU A 106 -6.39 21.11 15.48
N PRO A 107 -6.04 20.85 14.21
CA PRO A 107 -5.52 21.88 13.31
C PRO A 107 -6.51 23.03 13.15
N THR A 108 -6.02 24.25 13.31
CA THR A 108 -6.83 25.45 13.04
C THR A 108 -6.94 25.70 11.54
N SER A 109 -8.01 26.36 11.07
CA SER A 109 -8.18 26.70 9.65
C SER A 109 -6.97 27.46 9.09
N ALA A 110 -6.41 28.40 9.86
CA ALA A 110 -5.23 29.16 9.47
C ALA A 110 -3.97 28.28 9.29
N GLU A 111 -3.81 27.23 10.10
CA GLU A 111 -2.71 26.26 9.94
C GLU A 111 -2.90 25.39 8.69
N VAL A 112 -4.14 24.93 8.47
CA VAL A 112 -4.51 24.11 7.30
C VAL A 112 -4.28 24.90 6.02
N GLU A 113 -4.77 26.14 5.93
CA GLU A 113 -4.57 27.01 4.77
C GLU A 113 -3.09 27.29 4.51
N ARG A 114 -2.33 27.63 5.55
CA ARG A 114 -0.89 27.91 5.43
C ARG A 114 -0.12 26.68 4.98
N TRP A 115 -0.49 25.50 5.48
CA TRP A 115 0.12 24.25 5.06
C TRP A 115 -0.27 23.90 3.63
N TYR A 116 -1.54 24.06 3.24
CA TYR A 116 -2.04 23.86 1.88
C TYR A 116 -1.30 24.75 0.88
N GLN A 117 -1.17 26.05 1.15
CA GLN A 117 -0.45 26.99 0.28
C GLN A 117 1.00 26.56 0.01
N ARG A 118 1.69 26.01 1.01
CA ARG A 118 3.08 25.51 0.87
C ARG A 118 3.16 24.18 0.10
N HIS A 119 2.06 23.44 -0.01
CA HIS A 119 2.01 22.11 -0.58
C HIS A 119 0.97 21.99 -1.71
N ALA A 120 0.53 23.11 -2.30
CA ALA A 120 -0.59 23.16 -3.25
C ALA A 120 -0.38 22.22 -4.44
N ALA A 121 0.88 22.06 -4.90
CA ALA A 121 1.24 21.13 -5.96
C ALA A 121 0.90 19.65 -5.67
N ARG A 122 0.74 19.27 -4.40
CA ARG A 122 0.31 17.91 -3.99
C ARG A 122 -1.21 17.72 -4.09
N PHE A 123 -1.96 18.80 -4.24
CA PHE A 123 -3.42 18.80 -4.35
C PHE A 123 -3.86 18.96 -5.80
N CYS A 124 -3.16 18.28 -6.69
CA CYS A 124 -3.55 18.13 -8.08
C CYS A 124 -3.81 16.65 -8.33
N ARG A 125 -4.94 16.34 -8.98
CA ARG A 125 -5.09 15.04 -9.61
C ARG A 125 -4.02 14.95 -10.71
N PRO A 126 -3.19 13.90 -10.74
CA PRO A 126 -2.21 13.74 -11.81
C PRO A 126 -2.93 13.56 -13.15
N GLU A 127 -2.24 13.87 -14.24
CA GLU A 127 -2.67 13.48 -15.58
C GLU A 127 -2.84 11.96 -15.64
N GLN A 128 -3.94 11.50 -16.24
CA GLN A 128 -4.22 10.09 -16.47
C GLN A 128 -4.57 9.86 -17.93
N ARG A 129 -4.21 8.69 -18.46
CA ARG A 129 -4.54 8.28 -19.82
C ARG A 129 -5.33 6.98 -19.80
N LEU A 130 -6.53 6.99 -20.35
CA LEU A 130 -7.31 5.77 -20.55
C LEU A 130 -6.60 4.96 -21.63
N THR A 131 -6.06 3.81 -21.25
CA THR A 131 -5.07 3.12 -22.08
C THR A 131 -5.52 1.70 -22.38
N ARG A 132 -5.35 1.27 -23.64
CA ARG A 132 -5.33 -0.14 -24.02
C ARG A 132 -3.94 -0.56 -24.49
N HIS A 133 -3.66 -1.85 -24.37
CA HIS A 133 -2.35 -2.42 -24.59
C HIS A 133 -2.38 -3.83 -25.20
N ILE A 134 -1.52 -4.07 -26.18
CA ILE A 134 -1.19 -5.40 -26.73
C ILE A 134 0.28 -5.70 -26.43
N LEU A 135 0.54 -6.85 -25.82
CA LEU A 135 1.89 -7.38 -25.57
C LEU A 135 2.13 -8.63 -26.42
N LEU A 136 3.24 -8.67 -27.14
CA LEU A 136 3.81 -9.89 -27.69
C LEU A 136 5.17 -10.13 -27.02
N THR A 137 5.29 -11.21 -26.25
CA THR A 137 6.54 -11.58 -25.57
C THR A 137 7.57 -12.11 -26.57
N THR A 138 8.84 -11.86 -26.29
CA THR A 138 9.95 -12.26 -27.18
C THR A 138 10.61 -13.58 -26.81
N GLY A 139 10.37 -14.13 -25.61
CA GLY A 139 10.77 -15.49 -25.21
C GLY A 139 12.11 -15.98 -25.80
N ASN A 140 12.06 -17.12 -26.51
CA ASN A 140 13.14 -17.63 -27.37
C ASN A 140 12.95 -17.24 -28.85
N ASP A 141 11.95 -16.42 -29.15
CA ASP A 141 11.57 -16.05 -30.50
C ASP A 141 12.47 -14.92 -31.03
N ASP A 142 12.58 -14.81 -32.36
CA ASP A 142 13.25 -13.70 -33.01
C ASP A 142 12.50 -12.40 -32.68
N ALA A 143 13.15 -11.52 -31.90
CA ALA A 143 12.59 -10.23 -31.51
C ALA A 143 12.19 -9.36 -32.71
N GLU A 144 12.88 -9.51 -33.86
CA GLU A 144 12.51 -8.81 -35.07
C GLU A 144 11.23 -9.36 -35.70
N ALA A 145 11.03 -10.68 -35.66
CA ALA A 145 9.78 -11.32 -36.10
C ALA A 145 8.58 -10.86 -35.25
N VAL A 146 8.75 -10.79 -33.93
CA VAL A 146 7.72 -10.29 -33.01
C VAL A 146 7.37 -8.83 -33.31
N ASN A 147 8.37 -7.98 -33.53
CA ASN A 147 8.15 -6.59 -33.93
C ASN A 147 7.41 -6.50 -35.28
N ARG A 148 7.80 -7.28 -36.29
CA ARG A 148 7.10 -7.33 -37.59
C ARG A 148 5.63 -7.73 -37.44
N GLN A 149 5.33 -8.69 -36.57
CA GLN A 149 3.95 -9.07 -36.26
C GLN A 149 3.18 -7.91 -35.62
N LEU A 150 3.78 -7.22 -34.64
CA LEU A 150 3.14 -6.09 -33.99
C LEU A 150 2.91 -4.91 -34.96
N LEU A 151 3.81 -4.71 -35.92
CA LEU A 151 3.63 -3.73 -37.02
C LEU A 151 2.48 -4.09 -37.97
N VAL A 152 2.15 -5.37 -38.14
CA VAL A 152 0.94 -5.79 -38.89
C VAL A 152 -0.31 -5.42 -38.10
N LEU A 153 -0.36 -5.76 -36.81
CA LEU A 153 -1.49 -5.40 -35.93
C LEU A 153 -1.69 -3.89 -35.87
N ARG A 154 -0.60 -3.13 -35.73
CA ARG A 154 -0.64 -1.66 -35.76
C ARG A 154 -1.28 -1.12 -37.03
N ARG A 155 -0.93 -1.64 -38.21
CA ARG A 155 -1.52 -1.19 -39.49
C ARG A 155 -3.03 -1.43 -39.56
N GLN A 156 -3.49 -2.57 -39.03
CA GLN A 156 -4.92 -2.85 -38.93
C GLN A 156 -5.60 -1.82 -38.02
N LEU A 157 -5.01 -1.56 -36.86
CA LEU A 157 -5.53 -0.60 -35.87
C LEU A 157 -5.47 0.87 -36.32
N GLN A 158 -4.55 1.22 -37.21
CA GLN A 158 -4.53 2.55 -37.84
C GLN A 158 -5.72 2.75 -38.78
N SER A 159 -6.30 1.67 -39.31
CA SER A 159 -7.48 1.72 -40.18
C SER A 159 -8.77 1.69 -39.36
N ASP A 160 -8.78 0.95 -38.26
CA ASP A 160 -9.91 0.83 -37.35
C ASP A 160 -9.44 0.56 -35.91
N THR A 161 -9.45 1.59 -35.06
CA THR A 161 -9.08 1.46 -33.64
C THR A 161 -10.14 0.70 -32.83
N ALA A 162 -11.38 0.56 -33.31
CA ALA A 162 -12.41 -0.20 -32.62
C ALA A 162 -12.09 -1.70 -32.58
N ALA A 163 -11.29 -2.20 -33.52
CA ALA A 163 -10.80 -3.57 -33.55
C ALA A 163 -9.75 -3.88 -32.44
N PHE A 164 -9.32 -2.89 -31.65
CA PHE A 164 -8.29 -3.08 -30.62
C PHE A 164 -8.65 -4.16 -29.63
N ALA A 165 -9.87 -4.15 -29.11
CA ALA A 165 -10.30 -5.15 -28.13
C ALA A 165 -10.19 -6.57 -28.69
N THR A 166 -10.70 -6.80 -29.89
CA THR A 166 -10.64 -8.12 -30.56
C THR A 166 -9.21 -8.54 -30.87
N LEU A 167 -8.38 -7.63 -31.40
CA LEU A 167 -6.97 -7.96 -31.68
C LEU A 167 -6.17 -8.21 -30.41
N ALA A 168 -6.47 -7.52 -29.31
CA ALA A 168 -5.89 -7.79 -28.02
C ALA A 168 -6.30 -9.17 -27.49
N GLU A 169 -7.58 -9.53 -27.55
CA GLU A 169 -8.07 -10.85 -27.15
C GLU A 169 -7.42 -11.98 -27.95
N CYS A 170 -7.23 -11.80 -29.27
CA CYS A 170 -6.67 -12.83 -30.15
C CYS A 170 -5.15 -12.97 -30.07
N HIS A 171 -4.42 -11.88 -29.81
CA HIS A 171 -2.97 -11.85 -29.98
C HIS A 171 -2.17 -11.46 -28.74
N SER A 172 -2.76 -10.70 -27.82
CA SER A 172 -2.01 -10.18 -26.66
C SER A 172 -1.72 -11.30 -25.66
N GLN A 173 -0.51 -11.29 -25.14
CA GLN A 173 -0.02 -12.20 -24.10
C GLN A 173 -0.02 -11.53 -22.72
N CYS A 174 -0.63 -10.35 -22.60
CA CYS A 174 -0.90 -9.69 -21.32
C CYS A 174 -2.20 -10.25 -20.70
N PRO A 175 -2.31 -10.41 -19.37
CA PRO A 175 -3.57 -10.83 -18.74
C PRO A 175 -4.79 -9.96 -19.09
N THR A 176 -4.58 -8.67 -19.39
CA THR A 176 -5.64 -7.75 -19.81
C THR A 176 -6.19 -8.04 -21.21
N ALA A 177 -5.60 -8.99 -21.96
CA ALA A 177 -6.14 -9.46 -23.24
C ALA A 177 -7.62 -9.85 -23.14
N LEU A 178 -8.02 -10.51 -22.04
CA LEU A 178 -9.41 -10.93 -21.80
C LEU A 178 -10.38 -9.76 -21.59
N GLU A 179 -9.86 -8.56 -21.31
CA GLU A 179 -10.62 -7.31 -21.18
C GLU A 179 -10.38 -6.39 -22.39
N GLY A 180 -10.04 -6.99 -23.55
CA GLY A 180 -9.71 -6.27 -24.77
C GLY A 180 -8.45 -5.40 -24.65
N GLY A 181 -7.50 -5.80 -23.81
CA GLY A 181 -6.25 -5.09 -23.55
C GLY A 181 -6.39 -3.86 -22.64
N LEU A 182 -7.52 -3.67 -21.95
CA LEU A 182 -7.79 -2.48 -21.14
C LEU A 182 -6.85 -2.41 -19.91
N LEU A 183 -6.08 -1.33 -19.80
CA LEU A 183 -5.32 -0.99 -18.60
C LEU A 183 -6.08 -0.01 -17.69
N GLY A 184 -7.12 0.64 -18.21
CA GLY A 184 -7.88 1.67 -17.50
C GLY A 184 -7.15 3.02 -17.48
N TRP A 185 -7.44 3.83 -16.46
CA TRP A 185 -6.82 5.15 -16.27
C TRP A 185 -5.43 5.02 -15.67
N VAL A 186 -4.39 5.20 -16.50
CA VAL A 186 -3.00 5.07 -16.10
C VAL A 186 -2.42 6.44 -15.76
N SER A 187 -1.87 6.56 -14.54
CA SER A 187 -1.04 7.69 -14.10
C SER A 187 0.44 7.37 -14.32
N ARG A 188 1.30 8.41 -14.35
CA ARG A 188 2.76 8.22 -14.31
C ARG A 188 3.18 7.43 -13.06
N GLY A 189 4.23 6.62 -13.19
CA GLY A 189 4.77 5.70 -12.19
C GLY A 189 4.15 4.30 -12.19
N LEU A 190 3.17 4.01 -13.06
CA LEU A 190 2.44 2.72 -13.07
C LEU A 190 2.89 1.75 -14.18
N LEU A 191 3.64 2.22 -15.18
CA LEU A 191 4.14 1.38 -16.29
C LEU A 191 5.67 1.33 -16.30
N PHE A 192 6.22 0.37 -17.05
CA PHE A 192 7.65 0.36 -17.37
C PHE A 192 8.05 1.67 -18.06
N ALA A 193 9.23 2.20 -17.73
CA ALA A 193 9.68 3.51 -18.19
C ALA A 193 9.57 3.72 -19.72
N PRO A 194 9.91 2.76 -20.60
CA PRO A 194 9.74 2.93 -22.05
C PRO A 194 8.27 3.10 -22.46
N LEU A 195 7.37 2.33 -21.84
CA LEU A 195 5.93 2.40 -22.14
C LEU A 195 5.33 3.70 -21.65
N GLU A 196 5.72 4.15 -20.46
CA GLU A 196 5.25 5.41 -19.91
C GLU A 196 5.69 6.60 -20.76
N GLN A 197 6.97 6.66 -21.14
CA GLN A 197 7.51 7.73 -21.98
C GLN A 197 6.71 7.85 -23.27
N VAL A 198 6.43 6.73 -23.93
CA VAL A 198 5.62 6.73 -25.16
C VAL A 198 4.17 7.06 -24.86
N LEU A 199 3.52 6.39 -23.91
CA LEU A 199 2.12 6.59 -23.57
C LEU A 199 1.80 8.05 -23.32
N PHE A 200 2.67 8.76 -22.58
CA PHE A 200 2.47 10.16 -22.22
C PHE A 200 2.88 11.16 -23.31
N THR A 201 3.35 10.70 -24.47
CA THR A 201 3.53 11.55 -25.67
C THR A 201 2.36 11.47 -26.66
N LEU A 202 1.50 10.46 -26.53
CA LEU A 202 0.35 10.25 -27.41
C LEU A 202 -0.71 11.35 -27.27
N HIS A 203 -1.51 11.56 -28.29
CA HIS A 203 -2.75 12.35 -28.20
C HIS A 203 -3.93 11.42 -27.93
N GLU A 204 -5.07 12.00 -27.58
CA GLU A 204 -6.32 11.26 -27.49
C GLU A 204 -6.66 10.59 -28.83
N GLY A 205 -7.01 9.31 -28.79
CA GLY A 205 -7.21 8.43 -29.94
C GLY A 205 -5.93 7.91 -30.60
N GLU A 206 -4.74 8.29 -30.14
CA GLU A 206 -3.49 7.96 -30.83
C GLU A 206 -2.95 6.58 -30.45
N LEU A 207 -2.44 5.88 -31.46
CA LEU A 207 -1.79 4.57 -31.37
C LEU A 207 -0.27 4.71 -31.47
N SER A 208 0.46 4.11 -30.53
CA SER A 208 1.92 4.17 -30.50
C SER A 208 2.60 3.44 -31.66
N ALA A 209 3.90 3.69 -31.84
CA ALA A 209 4.77 2.71 -32.48
C ALA A 209 4.98 1.49 -31.56
N PRO A 210 5.44 0.33 -32.08
CA PRO A 210 5.93 -0.76 -31.25
C PRO A 210 7.00 -0.29 -30.27
N VAL A 211 6.81 -0.57 -29.00
CA VAL A 211 7.74 -0.21 -27.92
C VAL A 211 8.35 -1.47 -27.36
N ALA A 212 9.68 -1.54 -27.29
CA ALA A 212 10.39 -2.68 -26.71
C ALA A 212 10.55 -2.52 -25.19
N THR A 213 10.40 -3.62 -24.46
CA THR A 213 10.79 -3.76 -23.06
C THR A 213 11.49 -5.10 -22.84
N ASP A 214 11.93 -5.38 -21.61
CA ASP A 214 12.60 -6.64 -21.25
C ASP A 214 11.72 -7.89 -21.43
N ILE A 215 10.39 -7.73 -21.46
CA ILE A 215 9.45 -8.84 -21.60
C ILE A 215 8.89 -9.02 -23.01
N GLY A 216 9.14 -8.06 -23.92
CA GLY A 216 8.73 -8.15 -25.32
C GLY A 216 8.39 -6.82 -25.97
N TRP A 217 7.48 -6.86 -26.95
CA TRP A 217 7.03 -5.70 -27.72
C TRP A 217 5.60 -5.33 -27.41
N HIS A 218 5.35 -4.03 -27.35
CA HIS A 218 4.13 -3.45 -26.83
C HIS A 218 3.53 -2.45 -27.83
N LEU A 219 2.20 -2.45 -27.94
CA LEU A 219 1.45 -1.45 -28.68
C LEU A 219 0.43 -0.81 -27.74
N LEU A 220 0.40 0.51 -27.70
CA LEU A 220 -0.41 1.30 -26.77
C LEU A 220 -1.41 2.15 -27.55
N LEU A 221 -2.65 2.20 -27.08
CA LEU A 221 -3.68 3.13 -27.55
C LEU A 221 -4.06 4.05 -26.38
N CYS A 222 -3.96 5.35 -26.60
CA CYS A 222 -4.47 6.36 -25.67
C CYS A 222 -5.91 6.72 -26.06
N GLU A 223 -6.90 6.12 -25.43
CA GLU A 223 -8.32 6.33 -25.78
C GLU A 223 -8.83 7.70 -25.33
N ALA A 224 -8.38 8.17 -24.16
CA ALA A 224 -8.81 9.44 -23.59
C ALA A 224 -7.73 10.03 -22.68
N ILE A 225 -7.62 11.37 -22.68
CA ILE A 225 -6.70 12.09 -21.79
C ILE A 225 -7.51 12.82 -20.72
N ARG A 226 -7.17 12.54 -19.47
CA ARG A 226 -7.69 13.26 -18.31
C ARG A 226 -6.55 14.16 -17.80
N PRO A 227 -6.60 15.48 -18.06
CA PRO A 227 -5.50 16.36 -17.71
C PRO A 227 -5.32 16.42 -16.20
N GLU A 228 -4.12 16.85 -15.81
CA GLU A 228 -3.90 17.28 -14.45
C GLU A 228 -4.89 18.39 -14.09
N MET A 229 -5.46 18.29 -12.89
CA MET A 229 -6.46 19.25 -12.46
C MET A 229 -6.27 19.49 -10.97
N PRO A 230 -6.18 20.76 -10.53
CA PRO A 230 -6.23 21.07 -9.11
C PRO A 230 -7.48 20.45 -8.50
N MET A 231 -7.31 19.83 -7.33
CA MET A 231 -8.44 19.41 -6.53
C MET A 231 -9.31 20.63 -6.20
N VAL A 232 -10.61 20.40 -6.02
CA VAL A 232 -11.51 21.41 -5.47
C VAL A 232 -10.94 21.86 -4.13
N GLN A 233 -10.88 23.18 -3.92
CA GLN A 233 -10.17 23.75 -2.77
C GLN A 233 -10.69 23.21 -1.44
N GLU A 234 -12.00 23.03 -1.31
CA GLU A 234 -12.62 22.43 -0.13
C GLU A 234 -12.10 21.02 0.17
N ASP A 235 -12.08 20.13 -0.84
CA ASP A 235 -11.54 18.78 -0.71
C ASP A 235 -10.04 18.79 -0.39
N ALA A 236 -9.30 19.74 -0.97
CA ALA A 236 -7.87 19.87 -0.73
C ALA A 236 -7.58 20.31 0.71
N LEU A 237 -8.36 21.26 1.24
CA LEU A 237 -8.25 21.72 2.62
C LEU A 237 -8.69 20.62 3.61
N ALA A 238 -9.73 19.84 3.29
CA ALA A 238 -10.13 18.69 4.10
C ALA A 238 -9.00 17.64 4.20
N LYS A 239 -8.41 17.28 3.06
CA LYS A 239 -7.24 16.37 3.05
C LYS A 239 -6.02 16.94 3.77
N ALA A 240 -5.78 18.25 3.65
CA ALA A 240 -4.72 18.93 4.37
C ALA A 240 -4.94 18.88 5.89
N TYR A 241 -6.18 19.08 6.34
CA TYR A 241 -6.58 18.94 7.73
C TYR A 241 -6.32 17.53 8.25
N ASP A 242 -6.80 16.50 7.55
CA ASP A 242 -6.60 15.10 7.94
C ASP A 242 -5.12 14.74 8.03
N HIS A 243 -4.33 15.23 7.07
CA HIS A 243 -2.88 15.02 7.06
C HIS A 243 -2.21 15.64 8.30
N LEU A 244 -2.54 16.89 8.62
CA LEU A 244 -1.99 17.59 9.78
C LEU A 244 -2.40 16.93 11.10
N LEU A 245 -3.68 16.53 11.22
CA LEU A 245 -4.18 15.84 12.40
C LEU A 245 -3.45 14.50 12.58
N LEU A 246 -3.36 13.69 11.53
CA LEU A 246 -2.64 12.41 11.56
C LEU A 246 -1.16 12.59 11.90
N GLN A 247 -0.52 13.63 11.36
CA GLN A 247 0.87 13.94 11.67
C GLN A 247 1.05 14.26 13.16
N ARG A 248 0.18 15.12 13.72
CA ARG A 248 0.22 15.48 15.15
C ARG A 248 -0.01 14.25 16.04
N GLN A 249 -1.00 13.42 15.72
CA GLN A 249 -1.29 12.19 16.45
C GLN A 249 -0.08 11.25 16.46
N LYS A 250 0.55 11.01 15.31
CA LYS A 250 1.76 10.16 15.20
C LYS A 250 2.93 10.74 16.00
N GLU A 251 3.12 12.04 15.94
CA GLU A 251 4.19 12.71 16.69
C GLU A 251 3.97 12.61 18.20
N GLN A 252 2.74 12.82 18.66
CA GLN A 252 2.37 12.69 20.07
C GLN A 252 2.57 11.24 20.57
N GLN A 253 2.07 10.24 19.82
CA GLN A 253 2.29 8.84 20.15
C GLN A 253 3.78 8.50 20.23
N ARG A 254 4.58 8.97 19.27
CA ARG A 254 6.03 8.74 19.26
C ARG A 254 6.72 9.36 20.47
N GLN A 255 6.38 10.61 20.83
CA GLN A 255 6.93 11.29 22.00
C GLN A 255 6.54 10.56 23.30
N TRP A 256 5.28 10.16 23.42
CA TRP A 256 4.79 9.40 24.57
C TRP A 256 5.48 8.04 24.72
N LEU A 257 5.62 7.28 23.64
CA LEU A 257 6.36 6.01 23.64
C LEU A 257 7.83 6.20 24.03
N ALA A 258 8.48 7.28 23.57
CA ALA A 258 9.85 7.60 23.95
C ALA A 258 9.97 7.88 25.46
N GLN A 259 9.03 8.64 26.03
CA GLN A 259 8.99 8.93 27.47
C GLN A 259 8.75 7.67 28.31
N LEU A 260 7.90 6.73 27.83
CA LEU A 260 7.69 5.46 28.51
C LEU A 260 8.96 4.61 28.61
N VAL A 261 9.82 4.67 27.60
CA VAL A 261 11.10 3.93 27.60
C VAL A 261 12.12 4.62 28.51
N VAL A 262 12.24 5.95 28.43
CA VAL A 262 13.22 6.72 29.25
C VAL A 262 12.92 6.62 30.74
N ASN A 263 11.65 6.70 31.16
CA ASN A 263 11.27 6.64 32.57
C ASN A 263 11.47 5.25 33.23
N ARG A 264 12.01 4.27 32.48
CA ARG A 264 12.28 2.91 32.94
C ARG A 264 13.77 2.57 33.06
N GLU A 265 14.66 3.45 32.57
CA GLU A 265 16.11 3.39 32.83
C GLU A 265 16.45 4.04 34.17
#